data_AF-Q8S8Q7-F1
#
_entry.id   AF-Q8S8Q7-F1
#
_cell.length_a   1.000
_cell.length_b   1.000
_cell.length_c   1.000
_cell.angle_alpha   90.00
_cell.angle_beta   90.00
_cell.angle_gamma   90.00
#
_symmetry.space_group_name_H-M   'P 1'
#
loop_
_entity.id
_entity.type
_entity.pdbx_description
1 polymer ?
#
loop_
_entity_poly.entity_id
_entity_poly.type
_entity_poly.pdbx_seq_one_letter_code
_entity_poly.pdbx_strand_id
1 'polypeptide(L)'
;MVRLVCSRILKFPKPYLWSATQTTSRCFNSRAQSHNLITKTITSSLQDVLTRPIWQNRSFVQCRRVSSYAQMVNNHQSVTIETFDALCKQVKIREALEVIDILEDKGYIVDFPRLLGLAKLCGEVEALEEARVVHDCITPLDARSYHTVIEMYSGCRSTDDALNVFNEMPKRNSETWGTMIRCLAKNGEGERAIDMFTRFIEEGNKPDKEIFKAVFFACVSIGDINEGLLHFESMYRDYGMVLSMEDYVNVIEMLAACGHLDEALDFVERMTVEPSVEMWETLMNLCWVQGYLELGDRFAELIKKLDASRMSKESNAGLVAAKASDSAMEKLKELRYCQMIRDDPKKRMHEFRAGDTSHLGTVSAFRSLKVQMLDIGFVPATRVCFVTVEEEEKEEQLLFRSNKLAFAHAIINSEARRPLTVLQNMRTCIDGHNTFKMISLITGRALIQRDKKKYHFYKNGVCSCKDYW
;
A
#
# COMPACT_ATOMS: atom_id res chain seq x y z
N MET A 1 -2.20 -14.79 -5.74
CA MET A 1 -1.21 -13.70 -5.62
C MET A 1 -0.02 -14.09 -6.47
N VAL A 2 0.42 -13.23 -7.41
CA VAL A 2 1.59 -13.51 -8.26
C VAL A 2 2.69 -12.52 -7.87
N ARG A 3 3.77 -12.98 -7.24
CA ARG A 3 4.94 -12.13 -6.92
C ARG A 3 6.00 -12.32 -8.01
N LEU A 4 6.53 -11.20 -8.47
CA LEU A 4 7.56 -11.13 -9.51
C LEU A 4 8.88 -10.75 -8.89
N VAL A 5 9.86 -11.63 -9.05
CA VAL A 5 11.26 -11.36 -8.71
C VAL A 5 11.98 -11.13 -10.02
N CYS A 6 12.23 -9.88 -10.38
CA CYS A 6 13.09 -9.59 -11.53
C CYS A 6 14.54 -9.91 -11.17
N SER A 7 15.07 -11.04 -11.63
CA SER A 7 16.48 -11.43 -11.46
C SER A 7 17.39 -10.73 -12.47
N ARG A 8 17.31 -9.41 -12.59
CA ARG A 8 18.34 -8.61 -13.27
C ARG A 8 18.47 -7.26 -12.57
N ILE A 9 19.32 -7.24 -11.55
CA ILE A 9 20.08 -6.03 -11.23
C ILE A 9 20.99 -5.82 -12.44
N LEU A 10 20.48 -5.16 -13.49
CA LEU A 10 21.36 -4.54 -14.48
C LEU A 10 22.14 -3.48 -13.71
N LYS A 11 23.31 -3.88 -13.20
CA LYS A 11 24.40 -2.95 -12.87
C LYS A 11 24.70 -2.23 -14.17
N PHE A 12 24.01 -1.12 -14.44
CA PHE A 12 24.43 -0.22 -15.51
C PHE A 12 25.80 0.33 -15.10
N PRO A 13 26.88 -0.04 -15.79
CA PRO A 13 28.12 0.72 -15.66
C PRO A 13 27.83 2.07 -16.30
N LYS A 14 28.02 3.14 -15.52
CA LYS A 14 27.87 4.55 -15.91
C LYS A 14 28.08 4.81 -17.40
N PRO A 15 27.08 5.37 -18.10
CA PRO A 15 27.37 6.33 -19.14
C PRO A 15 26.57 7.61 -18.85
N TYR A 16 27.32 8.68 -18.58
CA TYR A 16 26.88 10.06 -18.63
C TYR A 16 26.00 10.29 -19.87
N LEU A 17 24.80 10.83 -19.70
CA LEU A 17 24.11 11.62 -20.73
C LEU A 17 23.01 12.44 -20.06
N TRP A 18 23.28 13.74 -19.95
CA TRP A 18 22.37 14.82 -19.62
C TRP A 18 21.13 14.78 -20.53
N SER A 19 19.94 14.66 -19.93
CA SER A 19 18.70 15.27 -20.44
C SER A 19 17.68 15.41 -19.30
N ALA A 20 18.14 15.95 -18.16
CA ALA A 20 17.26 16.42 -17.10
C ALA A 20 16.99 17.91 -17.31
N THR A 21 16.24 18.26 -18.34
CA THR A 21 15.55 19.56 -18.42
C THR A 21 14.37 19.41 -19.38
N GLN A 22 13.15 19.45 -18.81
CA GLN A 22 11.84 19.73 -19.42
C GLN A 22 10.74 18.76 -18.94
N THR A 23 10.48 18.78 -17.64
CA THR A 23 9.10 18.67 -17.15
C THR A 23 8.77 19.92 -16.36
N THR A 24 8.92 21.08 -17.00
CA THR A 24 8.34 22.34 -16.50
C THR A 24 6.85 22.38 -16.84
N SER A 25 6.04 22.19 -15.79
CA SER A 25 4.69 22.75 -15.51
C SER A 25 3.61 22.97 -16.59
N ARG A 26 3.70 22.52 -17.85
CA ARG A 26 2.72 22.89 -18.89
C ARG A 26 1.38 22.12 -18.94
N CYS A 27 1.05 21.26 -17.97
CA CYS A 27 -0.22 20.52 -17.99
C CYS A 27 -1.38 21.08 -17.15
N PHE A 28 -1.23 22.21 -16.44
CA PHE A 28 -2.32 22.71 -15.58
C PHE A 28 -3.37 23.59 -16.28
N ASN A 29 -3.09 24.23 -17.42
CA ASN A 29 -4.04 25.16 -18.02
C ASN A 29 -5.18 24.55 -18.85
N SER A 30 -5.18 23.25 -19.16
CA SER A 30 -6.37 22.61 -19.80
C SER A 30 -7.33 21.95 -18.80
N ARG A 31 -6.93 21.79 -17.54
CA ARG A 31 -7.74 21.07 -16.53
C ARG A 31 -8.94 21.88 -16.03
N ALA A 32 -8.83 23.21 -15.97
CA ALA A 32 -9.94 24.07 -15.55
C ALA A 32 -11.14 24.06 -16.53
N GLN A 33 -10.90 23.85 -17.84
CA GLN A 33 -12.00 23.79 -18.81
C GLN A 33 -12.60 22.37 -18.95
N SER A 34 -11.78 21.31 -18.83
CA SER A 34 -12.30 19.93 -18.92
C SER A 34 -13.17 19.53 -17.72
N HIS A 35 -12.91 20.08 -16.53
CA HIS A 35 -13.73 19.77 -15.35
C HIS A 35 -15.17 20.29 -15.48
N ASN A 36 -15.41 21.37 -16.23
CA ASN A 36 -16.78 21.87 -16.40
C ASN A 36 -17.62 21.06 -17.40
N LEU A 37 -16.99 20.35 -18.36
CA LEU A 37 -17.72 19.49 -19.29
C LEU A 37 -17.93 18.09 -18.71
N ILE A 38 -16.90 17.47 -18.12
CA ILE A 38 -17.00 16.10 -17.59
C ILE A 38 -17.92 16.06 -16.36
N THR A 39 -17.89 17.07 -15.49
CA THR A 39 -18.77 17.12 -14.32
C THR A 39 -20.24 17.27 -14.73
N LYS A 40 -20.54 17.99 -15.83
CA LYS A 40 -21.91 18.08 -16.36
C LYS A 40 -22.42 16.76 -16.96
N THR A 41 -21.56 16.00 -17.63
CA THR A 41 -21.96 14.70 -18.19
C THR A 41 -22.12 13.62 -17.11
N ILE A 42 -21.29 13.67 -16.05
CA ILE A 42 -21.40 12.73 -14.93
C ILE A 42 -22.61 13.05 -14.04
N THR A 43 -22.94 14.33 -13.82
CA THR A 43 -24.13 14.68 -13.03
C THR A 43 -25.45 14.34 -13.73
N SER A 44 -25.56 14.44 -15.07
CA SER A 44 -26.76 13.96 -15.76
C SER A 44 -26.88 12.44 -15.73
N SER A 45 -25.76 11.72 -15.83
CA SER A 45 -25.75 10.25 -15.79
C SER A 45 -26.05 9.68 -14.40
N LEU A 46 -25.77 10.42 -13.33
CA LEU A 46 -26.05 9.98 -11.95
C LEU A 46 -27.49 10.18 -11.52
N GLN A 47 -28.25 11.11 -12.13
CA GLN A 47 -29.68 11.26 -11.83
C GLN A 47 -30.49 10.03 -12.27
N ASP A 48 -30.07 9.32 -13.31
CA ASP A 48 -30.72 8.07 -13.74
C ASP A 48 -30.35 6.86 -12.87
N VAL A 49 -29.24 6.92 -12.12
CA VAL A 49 -28.82 5.82 -11.23
C VAL A 49 -29.55 5.86 -9.89
N LEU A 50 -30.00 7.04 -9.44
CA LEU A 50 -30.66 7.20 -8.14
C LEU A 50 -32.15 6.81 -8.13
N THR A 51 -32.77 6.48 -9.27
CA THR A 51 -34.21 6.18 -9.33
C THR A 51 -34.56 4.70 -9.49
N ARG A 52 -33.59 3.77 -9.37
CA ARG A 52 -33.91 2.33 -9.35
C ARG A 52 -34.21 1.85 -7.92
N PRO A 53 -35.41 1.27 -7.67
CA PRO A 53 -35.80 0.81 -6.34
C PRO A 53 -34.82 -0.24 -5.81
N ILE A 54 -34.36 0.02 -4.59
CA ILE A 54 -33.42 -0.77 -3.79
C ILE A 54 -33.94 -2.21 -3.71
N TRP A 55 -33.26 -3.12 -4.40
CA TRP A 55 -33.52 -4.56 -4.31
C TRP A 55 -33.21 -5.02 -2.88
N GLN A 56 -34.29 -5.26 -2.13
CA GLN A 56 -34.30 -6.08 -0.92
C GLN A 56 -33.87 -7.51 -1.29
N ASN A 57 -32.57 -7.80 -1.18
CA ASN A 57 -32.07 -9.16 -0.98
C ASN A 57 -30.63 -9.10 -0.44
N ARG A 58 -30.48 -8.55 0.78
CA ARG A 58 -29.33 -8.91 1.62
C ARG A 58 -29.67 -10.24 2.26
N SER A 59 -29.27 -11.34 1.61
CA SER A 59 -29.17 -12.62 2.29
C SER A 59 -28.16 -12.47 3.41
N PHE A 60 -28.64 -12.34 4.64
CA PHE A 60 -27.86 -12.53 5.85
C PHE A 60 -27.27 -13.94 5.77
N VAL A 61 -26.00 -14.04 5.36
CA VAL A 61 -25.20 -15.23 5.61
C VAL A 61 -24.87 -15.18 7.09
N GLN A 62 -25.78 -15.66 7.92
CA GLN A 62 -25.50 -15.99 9.30
C GLN A 62 -24.41 -17.05 9.24
N CYS A 63 -23.18 -16.67 9.58
CA CYS A 63 -22.03 -17.55 9.67
C CYS A 63 -22.33 -18.59 10.77
N ARG A 64 -23.05 -19.66 10.41
CA ARG A 64 -23.13 -20.85 11.25
C ARG A 64 -21.70 -21.33 11.41
N ARG A 65 -21.22 -21.43 12.65
CA ARG A 65 -19.95 -22.07 13.02
C ARG A 65 -19.80 -23.37 12.21
N VAL A 66 -19.12 -23.29 11.07
CA VAL A 66 -18.83 -24.48 10.28
C VAL A 66 -17.64 -25.11 10.97
N SER A 67 -17.91 -26.19 11.69
CA SER A 67 -16.95 -27.13 12.29
C SER A 67 -16.06 -27.82 11.23
N SER A 68 -15.66 -27.14 10.15
CA SER A 68 -14.89 -27.74 9.05
C SER A 68 -13.39 -27.87 9.32
N TYR A 69 -12.88 -27.48 10.49
CA TYR A 69 -11.43 -27.35 10.72
C TYR A 69 -10.79 -28.48 11.54
N ALA A 70 -11.54 -29.48 12.00
CA ALA A 70 -11.03 -30.49 12.96
C ALA A 70 -10.11 -31.60 12.38
N GLN A 71 -9.57 -31.51 11.16
CA GLN A 71 -8.99 -32.70 10.49
C GLN A 71 -7.45 -32.89 10.55
N MET A 72 -6.65 -31.99 11.13
CA MET A 72 -5.17 -32.12 11.00
C MET A 72 -4.36 -32.41 12.26
N VAL A 73 -4.96 -32.52 13.45
CA VAL A 73 -4.21 -32.84 14.68
C VAL A 73 -4.49 -34.27 15.14
N ASN A 74 -3.83 -35.26 14.53
CA ASN A 74 -3.98 -36.69 14.83
C ASN A 74 -3.64 -37.10 16.29
N ASN A 75 -3.14 -36.19 17.13
CA ASN A 75 -2.85 -36.44 18.55
C ASN A 75 -3.57 -35.43 19.45
N HIS A 76 -4.91 -35.46 19.47
CA HIS A 76 -5.70 -34.62 20.38
C HIS A 76 -5.26 -34.72 21.85
N GLN A 77 -4.68 -35.83 22.30
CA GLN A 77 -4.26 -36.00 23.70
C GLN A 77 -3.04 -35.15 24.12
N SER A 78 -2.16 -34.74 23.19
CA SER A 78 -0.93 -34.01 23.53
C SER A 78 -0.97 -32.49 23.28
N VAL A 79 -2.12 -31.96 22.86
CA VAL A 79 -2.26 -30.52 22.57
C VAL A 79 -2.29 -29.71 23.87
N THR A 80 -1.32 -28.82 24.01
CA THR A 80 -1.14 -27.90 25.15
C THR A 80 -1.01 -26.45 24.70
N ILE A 81 -1.01 -25.51 25.64
CA ILE A 81 -0.79 -24.08 25.33
C ILE A 81 0.60 -23.82 24.72
N GLU A 82 1.61 -24.65 25.05
CA GLU A 82 2.93 -24.58 24.42
C GLU A 82 2.88 -25.00 22.94
N THR A 83 1.94 -25.88 22.59
CA THR A 83 1.68 -26.24 21.19
C THR A 83 1.17 -25.02 20.42
N PHE A 84 0.25 -24.26 21.02
CA PHE A 84 -0.21 -22.98 20.46
C PHE A 84 0.94 -21.99 20.26
N ASP A 85 1.75 -21.76 21.29
CA ASP A 85 2.87 -20.81 21.23
C ASP A 85 3.92 -21.22 20.17
N ALA A 86 4.16 -22.53 20.01
CA ALA A 86 5.06 -23.06 18.99
C ALA A 86 4.52 -22.86 17.56
N LEU A 87 3.20 -23.02 17.35
CA LEU A 87 2.56 -22.80 16.05
C LEU A 87 2.58 -21.31 15.67
N CYS A 88 2.32 -20.41 16.61
CA CYS A 88 2.44 -18.97 16.42
C CYS A 88 3.88 -18.58 16.00
N LYS A 89 4.90 -19.11 16.68
CA LYS A 89 6.32 -18.89 16.30
C LYS A 89 6.67 -19.40 14.92
N GLN A 90 5.99 -20.46 14.47
CA GLN A 90 6.15 -21.01 13.12
C GLN A 90 5.26 -20.31 12.08
N VAL A 91 4.44 -19.31 12.44
CA VAL A 91 3.49 -18.65 11.53
C VAL A 91 2.39 -19.59 10.99
N LYS A 92 2.16 -20.68 11.72
CA LYS A 92 1.13 -21.69 11.47
C LYS A 92 -0.22 -21.26 12.04
N ILE A 93 -0.72 -20.14 11.51
CA ILE A 93 -1.91 -19.45 12.07
C ILE A 93 -3.14 -20.35 12.02
N ARG A 94 -3.29 -21.14 10.96
CA ARG A 94 -4.44 -22.02 10.79
C ARG A 94 -4.43 -23.14 11.83
N GLU A 95 -3.29 -23.83 11.97
CA GLU A 95 -3.16 -24.85 13.01
C GLU A 95 -3.27 -24.24 14.42
N ALA A 96 -2.81 -22.99 14.62
CA ALA A 96 -2.96 -22.30 15.90
C ALA A 96 -4.43 -22.02 16.25
N LEU A 97 -5.26 -21.67 15.26
CA LEU A 97 -6.71 -21.53 15.41
C LEU A 97 -7.38 -22.87 15.74
N GLU A 98 -6.99 -23.95 15.07
CA GLU A 98 -7.49 -25.31 15.39
C GLU A 98 -7.13 -25.73 16.83
N VAL A 99 -5.94 -25.34 17.30
CA VAL A 99 -5.52 -25.60 18.68
C VAL A 99 -6.34 -24.80 19.69
N ILE A 100 -6.78 -23.58 19.36
CA ILE A 100 -7.69 -22.82 20.23
C ILE A 100 -8.98 -23.61 20.45
N ASP A 101 -9.64 -24.05 19.37
CA ASP A 101 -10.89 -24.83 19.45
C ASP A 101 -10.70 -26.10 20.31
N ILE A 102 -9.59 -26.82 20.12
CA ILE A 102 -9.29 -28.05 20.89
C ILE A 102 -9.02 -27.75 22.38
N LEU A 103 -8.35 -26.63 22.71
CA LEU A 103 -8.09 -26.24 24.09
C LEU A 103 -9.38 -25.82 24.80
N GLU A 104 -10.24 -25.08 24.11
CA GLU A 104 -11.56 -24.67 24.61
C GLU A 104 -12.48 -25.88 24.89
N ASP A 105 -12.50 -26.87 23.98
CA ASP A 105 -13.24 -28.12 24.16
C ASP A 105 -12.75 -28.93 25.38
N LYS A 106 -11.48 -28.78 25.76
CA LYS A 106 -10.88 -29.38 26.97
C LYS A 106 -11.09 -28.52 28.24
N GLY A 107 -11.72 -27.35 28.12
CA GLY A 107 -11.94 -26.42 29.23
C GLY A 107 -10.74 -25.54 29.57
N TYR A 108 -9.72 -25.47 28.71
CA TYR A 108 -8.63 -24.50 28.83
C TYR A 108 -8.97 -23.22 28.06
N ILE A 109 -8.67 -22.07 28.65
CA ILE A 109 -8.89 -20.76 28.02
C ILE A 109 -7.53 -20.25 27.53
N VAL A 110 -7.42 -19.95 26.24
CA VAL A 110 -6.26 -19.23 25.71
C VAL A 110 -6.35 -17.79 26.17
N ASP A 111 -5.33 -17.31 26.87
CA ASP A 111 -5.38 -15.99 27.48
C ASP A 111 -5.37 -14.85 26.45
N PHE A 112 -5.97 -13.73 26.84
CA PHE A 112 -6.14 -12.57 25.97
C PHE A 112 -4.84 -12.05 25.34
N PRO A 113 -3.69 -12.00 26.05
CA PRO A 113 -2.41 -11.58 25.45
C PRO A 113 -1.95 -12.48 24.29
N ARG A 114 -2.20 -13.80 24.35
CA ARG A 114 -1.88 -14.73 23.26
C ARG A 114 -2.75 -14.50 22.04
N LEU A 115 -4.04 -14.25 22.23
CA LEU A 115 -4.94 -13.94 21.13
C LEU A 115 -4.56 -12.60 20.47
N LEU A 116 -4.21 -11.56 21.24
CA LEU A 116 -3.68 -10.31 20.69
C LEU A 116 -2.35 -10.51 19.95
N GLY A 117 -1.49 -11.41 20.43
CA GLY A 117 -0.26 -11.80 19.74
C GLY A 117 -0.54 -12.46 18.39
N LEU A 118 -1.53 -13.36 18.34
CA LEU A 118 -1.99 -14.00 17.10
C LEU A 118 -2.62 -12.99 16.13
N ALA A 119 -3.38 -12.01 16.63
CA ALA A 119 -3.95 -10.93 15.82
C ALA A 119 -2.85 -10.10 15.14
N LYS A 120 -1.83 -9.68 15.89
CA LYS A 120 -0.67 -8.97 15.33
C LYS A 120 0.01 -9.79 14.24
N LEU A 121 0.24 -11.08 14.51
CA LEU A 121 0.83 -11.99 13.53
C LEU A 121 -0.01 -12.07 12.25
N CYS A 122 -1.34 -12.14 12.35
CA CYS A 122 -2.24 -12.13 11.19
C CYS A 122 -2.06 -10.86 10.35
N GLY A 123 -1.96 -9.69 11.00
CA GLY A 123 -1.69 -8.42 10.32
C GLY A 123 -0.33 -8.37 9.63
N GLU A 124 0.72 -8.87 10.29
CA GLU A 124 2.09 -8.88 9.77
C GLU A 124 2.25 -9.78 8.54
N VAL A 125 1.55 -10.91 8.49
CA VAL A 125 1.61 -11.85 7.34
C VAL A 125 0.41 -11.77 6.41
N GLU A 126 -0.43 -10.75 6.58
CA GLU A 126 -1.57 -10.44 5.71
C GLU A 126 -2.59 -11.59 5.59
N ALA A 127 -2.83 -12.31 6.70
CA ALA A 127 -3.72 -13.47 6.76
C ALA A 127 -5.17 -13.07 7.08
N LEU A 128 -5.88 -12.49 6.09
CA LEU A 128 -7.21 -11.88 6.30
C LEU A 128 -8.30 -12.84 6.79
N GLU A 129 -8.40 -14.04 6.22
CA GLU A 129 -9.47 -14.97 6.61
C GLU A 129 -9.25 -15.48 8.04
N GLU A 130 -8.00 -15.78 8.39
CA GLU A 130 -7.64 -16.12 9.77
C GLU A 130 -7.82 -14.93 10.73
N ALA A 131 -7.50 -13.70 10.30
CA ALA A 131 -7.71 -12.48 11.08
C ALA A 131 -9.17 -12.28 11.52
N ARG A 132 -10.13 -12.65 10.65
CA ARG A 132 -11.57 -12.61 10.98
C ARG A 132 -11.92 -13.60 12.09
N VAL A 133 -11.42 -14.82 12.01
CA VAL A 133 -11.62 -15.83 13.06
C VAL A 133 -10.99 -15.36 14.39
N VAL A 134 -9.78 -14.82 14.33
CA VAL A 134 -9.10 -14.27 15.52
C VAL A 134 -9.88 -13.10 16.13
N HIS A 135 -10.48 -12.23 15.30
CA HIS A 135 -11.32 -11.14 15.78
C HIS A 135 -12.55 -11.66 16.57
N ASP A 136 -13.19 -12.72 16.08
CA ASP A 136 -14.30 -13.36 16.78
C ASP A 136 -13.86 -13.94 18.13
N CYS A 137 -12.65 -14.51 18.23
CA CYS A 137 -12.08 -15.03 19.49
C CYS A 137 -11.73 -13.96 20.52
N ILE A 138 -11.39 -12.73 20.09
CA ILE A 138 -10.97 -11.64 20.99
C ILE A 138 -12.18 -10.85 21.52
N THR A 139 -13.36 -11.00 20.91
CA THR A 139 -14.57 -10.27 21.29
C THR A 139 -15.13 -10.78 22.65
N PRO A 140 -15.58 -9.92 23.58
CA PRO A 140 -15.74 -8.46 23.46
C PRO A 140 -14.42 -7.67 23.61
N LEU A 141 -14.31 -6.61 22.82
CA LEU A 141 -13.12 -5.74 22.80
C LEU A 141 -13.15 -4.69 23.92
N ASP A 142 -11.98 -4.50 24.54
CA ASP A 142 -11.65 -3.33 25.35
C ASP A 142 -10.97 -2.22 24.52
N ALA A 143 -10.75 -1.05 25.11
CA ALA A 143 -10.19 0.11 24.42
C ALA A 143 -8.84 -0.19 23.72
N ARG A 144 -7.99 -1.04 24.29
CA ARG A 144 -6.66 -1.38 23.76
C ARG A 144 -6.73 -2.41 22.64
N SER A 145 -7.63 -3.38 22.75
CA SER A 145 -7.83 -4.42 21.76
C SER A 145 -8.48 -3.90 20.48
N TYR A 146 -9.37 -2.89 20.55
CA TYR A 146 -9.85 -2.19 19.35
C TYR A 146 -8.70 -1.69 18.47
N HIS A 147 -7.69 -1.05 19.08
CA HIS A 147 -6.53 -0.58 18.34
C HIS A 147 -5.78 -1.74 17.67
N THR A 148 -5.55 -2.82 18.41
CA THR A 148 -4.84 -4.02 17.89
C THR A 148 -5.59 -4.67 16.73
N VAL A 149 -6.93 -4.73 16.80
CA VAL A 149 -7.77 -5.29 15.74
C VAL A 149 -7.78 -4.38 14.50
N ILE A 150 -7.85 -3.06 14.68
CA ILE A 150 -7.69 -2.10 13.57
C ILE A 150 -6.33 -2.30 12.91
N GLU A 151 -5.24 -2.36 13.68
CA GLU A 151 -3.89 -2.62 13.15
C GLU A 151 -3.77 -3.95 12.40
N MET A 152 -4.39 -5.01 12.93
CA MET A 152 -4.46 -6.32 12.28
C MET A 152 -5.13 -6.24 10.91
N TYR A 153 -6.35 -5.68 10.84
CA TYR A 153 -7.05 -5.52 9.56
C TYR A 153 -6.33 -4.59 8.61
N SER A 154 -5.69 -3.56 9.16
CA SER A 154 -4.87 -2.62 8.44
C SER A 154 -3.63 -3.29 7.82
N GLY A 155 -3.00 -4.25 8.51
CA GLY A 155 -1.94 -5.11 7.97
C GLY A 155 -2.46 -6.11 6.93
N CYS A 156 -3.65 -6.67 7.15
CA CYS A 156 -4.36 -7.52 6.19
C CYS A 156 -4.93 -6.75 4.98
N ARG A 157 -4.76 -5.43 4.95
CA ARG A 157 -5.27 -4.52 3.90
C ARG A 157 -6.79 -4.57 3.72
N SER A 158 -7.53 -4.93 4.77
CA SER A 158 -8.99 -4.85 4.80
C SER A 158 -9.40 -3.59 5.56
N THR A 159 -9.36 -2.46 4.86
CA THR A 159 -9.71 -1.14 5.41
C THR A 159 -11.19 -1.02 5.76
N ASP A 160 -12.07 -1.73 5.06
CA ASP A 160 -13.49 -1.76 5.38
C ASP A 160 -13.76 -2.54 6.67
N ASP A 161 -13.08 -3.67 6.90
CA ASP A 161 -13.16 -4.39 8.19
C ASP A 161 -12.59 -3.53 9.33
N ALA A 162 -11.47 -2.83 9.10
CA ALA A 162 -10.92 -1.88 10.07
C ALA A 162 -11.90 -0.72 10.38
N LEU A 163 -12.60 -0.21 9.35
CA LEU A 163 -13.58 0.85 9.51
C LEU A 163 -14.82 0.39 10.29
N ASN A 164 -15.26 -0.86 10.10
CA ASN A 164 -16.37 -1.43 10.87
C ASN A 164 -16.02 -1.47 12.36
N VAL A 165 -14.84 -1.98 12.70
CA VAL A 165 -14.33 -2.02 14.09
C VAL A 165 -14.25 -0.61 14.67
N PHE A 166 -13.73 0.36 13.91
CA PHE A 166 -13.70 1.76 14.33
C PHE A 166 -15.11 2.33 14.61
N ASN A 167 -16.09 2.00 13.77
CA ASN A 167 -17.46 2.47 13.93
C ASN A 167 -18.18 1.82 15.13
N GLU A 168 -17.81 0.61 15.53
CA GLU A 168 -18.35 -0.10 16.69
C GLU A 168 -17.80 0.40 18.03
N MET A 169 -16.69 1.15 18.03
CA MET A 169 -16.07 1.66 19.25
C MET A 169 -17.02 2.58 20.05
N PRO A 170 -17.25 2.31 21.35
CA PRO A 170 -18.14 3.11 22.18
C PRO A 170 -17.56 4.49 22.53
N LYS A 171 -16.23 4.61 22.58
CA LYS A 171 -15.50 5.86 22.81
C LYS A 171 -14.27 5.88 21.89
N ARG A 172 -14.06 7.01 21.22
CA ARG A 172 -12.92 7.25 20.33
C ARG A 172 -12.12 8.44 20.86
N ASN A 173 -10.81 8.36 20.79
CA ASN A 173 -9.88 9.44 21.14
C ASN A 173 -9.01 9.80 19.92
N SER A 174 -8.22 10.88 20.01
CA SER A 174 -7.33 11.31 18.92
C SER A 174 -6.43 10.18 18.40
N GLU A 175 -5.89 9.33 19.27
CA GLU A 175 -5.07 8.17 18.88
C GLU A 175 -5.83 7.19 17.96
N THR A 176 -7.08 6.90 18.29
CA THR A 176 -7.95 6.02 17.50
C THR A 176 -8.19 6.59 16.10
N TRP A 177 -8.49 7.89 16.02
CA TRP A 177 -8.69 8.59 14.76
C TRP A 177 -7.43 8.63 13.91
N GLY A 178 -6.29 9.00 14.52
CA GLY A 178 -4.99 9.03 13.84
C GLY A 178 -4.59 7.66 13.29
N THR A 179 -4.90 6.58 14.03
CA THR A 179 -4.68 5.22 13.55
C THR A 179 -5.53 4.89 12.33
N MET A 180 -6.82 5.26 12.33
CA MET A 180 -7.70 5.00 11.19
C MET A 180 -7.29 5.81 9.95
N ILE A 181 -6.90 7.08 10.12
CA ILE A 181 -6.36 7.93 9.04
C ILE A 181 -5.09 7.27 8.45
N ARG A 182 -4.14 6.88 9.31
CA ARG A 182 -2.90 6.20 8.87
C ARG A 182 -3.18 4.86 8.20
N CYS A 183 -4.18 4.11 8.69
CA CYS A 183 -4.63 2.84 8.12
C CYS A 183 -5.12 3.01 6.68
N LEU A 184 -5.94 4.02 6.41
CA LEU A 184 -6.44 4.31 5.06
C LEU A 184 -5.31 4.81 4.16
N ALA A 185 -4.51 5.76 4.63
CA ALA A 185 -3.40 6.33 3.88
C ALA A 185 -2.36 5.27 3.45
N LYS A 186 -1.95 4.37 4.37
CA LYS A 186 -0.94 3.33 4.06
C LYS A 186 -1.46 2.27 3.09
N ASN A 187 -2.78 2.07 3.05
CA ASN A 187 -3.45 1.15 2.15
C ASN A 187 -3.90 1.83 0.85
N GLY A 188 -3.36 2.99 0.51
CA GLY A 188 -3.59 3.67 -0.77
C GLY A 188 -4.95 4.34 -0.90
N GLU A 189 -5.66 4.54 0.21
CA GLU A 189 -6.95 5.22 0.29
C GLU A 189 -6.82 6.60 0.95
N GLY A 190 -5.84 7.38 0.47
CA GLY A 190 -5.51 8.67 1.05
C GLY A 190 -6.67 9.68 1.07
N GLU A 191 -7.56 9.66 0.07
CA GLU A 191 -8.75 10.55 0.07
C GLU A 191 -9.70 10.22 1.22
N ARG A 192 -10.03 8.94 1.43
CA ARG A 192 -10.82 8.51 2.58
C ARG A 192 -10.14 8.87 3.90
N ALA A 193 -8.80 8.91 3.92
CA ALA A 193 -8.04 9.32 5.09
C ALA A 193 -8.21 10.82 5.38
N ILE A 194 -8.23 11.68 4.36
CA ILE A 194 -8.56 13.10 4.48
C ILE A 194 -10.03 13.29 4.89
N ASP A 195 -10.97 12.56 4.27
CA ASP A 195 -12.39 12.58 4.66
C ASP A 195 -12.58 12.20 6.14
N MET A 196 -11.78 11.26 6.65
CA MET A 196 -11.77 10.91 8.06
C MET A 196 -11.27 12.04 8.95
N PHE A 197 -10.30 12.81 8.51
CA PHE A 197 -9.86 14.01 9.22
C PHE A 197 -10.94 15.10 9.20
N THR A 198 -11.60 15.34 8.06
CA THR A 198 -12.74 16.26 7.98
C THR A 198 -13.84 15.87 8.96
N ARG A 199 -14.22 14.59 8.97
CA ARG A 199 -15.21 14.06 9.91
C ARG A 199 -14.77 14.22 11.37
N PHE A 200 -13.49 14.01 11.68
CA PHE A 200 -12.95 14.24 13.03
C PHE A 200 -13.18 15.67 13.51
N ILE A 201 -12.99 16.67 12.63
CA ILE A 201 -13.25 18.08 12.93
C ILE A 201 -14.76 18.38 13.03
N GLU A 202 -15.58 17.83 12.14
CA GLU A 202 -17.04 17.99 12.15
C GLU A 202 -17.70 17.42 13.41
N GLU A 203 -17.14 16.35 13.99
CA GLU A 203 -17.55 15.81 15.29
C GLU A 203 -17.10 16.70 16.48
N GLY A 204 -16.50 17.87 16.21
CA GLY A 204 -16.11 18.86 17.21
C GLY A 204 -14.79 18.56 17.92
N ASN A 205 -14.02 17.59 17.43
CA ASN A 205 -12.73 17.25 18.03
C ASN A 205 -11.66 18.27 17.61
N LYS A 206 -10.72 18.54 18.52
CA LYS A 206 -9.56 19.39 18.24
C LYS A 206 -8.35 18.51 17.87
N PRO A 207 -7.70 18.74 16.73
CA PRO A 207 -6.53 17.99 16.32
C PRO A 207 -5.33 18.36 17.18
N ASP A 208 -4.55 17.35 17.53
CA ASP A 208 -3.23 17.49 18.12
C ASP A 208 -2.14 17.22 17.07
N LYS A 209 -0.87 17.30 17.48
CA LYS A 209 0.26 17.10 16.57
C LYS A 209 0.30 15.69 15.98
N GLU A 210 -0.20 14.69 16.70
CA GLU A 210 -0.21 13.30 16.23
C GLU A 210 -1.25 13.08 15.12
N ILE A 211 -2.42 13.73 15.22
CA ILE A 211 -3.40 13.76 14.12
C ILE A 211 -2.79 14.41 12.87
N PHE A 212 -2.12 15.55 13.00
CA PHE A 212 -1.50 16.22 11.85
C PHE A 212 -0.43 15.37 11.17
N LYS A 213 0.38 14.60 11.92
CA LYS A 213 1.29 13.60 11.32
C LYS A 213 0.56 12.56 10.47
N ALA A 214 -0.59 12.06 10.94
CA ALA A 214 -1.39 11.12 10.16
C ALA A 214 -1.99 11.77 8.91
N VAL A 215 -2.39 13.04 8.99
CA VAL A 215 -2.89 13.84 7.86
C VAL A 215 -1.78 14.10 6.84
N PHE A 216 -0.58 14.50 7.24
CA PHE A 216 0.55 14.65 6.31
C PHE A 216 0.88 13.35 5.60
N PHE A 217 0.82 12.22 6.31
CA PHE A 217 0.98 10.90 5.69
C PHE A 217 -0.16 10.57 4.70
N ALA A 218 -1.39 11.04 4.94
CA ALA A 218 -2.47 10.99 3.94
C ALA A 218 -2.18 11.88 2.72
N CYS A 219 -1.65 13.10 2.91
CA CYS A 219 -1.22 13.98 1.82
C CYS A 219 -0.13 13.31 0.96
N VAL A 220 0.83 12.60 1.57
CA VAL A 220 1.83 11.79 0.83
C VAL A 220 1.17 10.68 0.02
N SER A 221 0.14 10.02 0.58
CA SER A 221 -0.59 8.94 -0.09
C SER A 221 -1.26 9.43 -1.39
N ILE A 222 -1.84 10.63 -1.38
CA ILE A 222 -2.49 11.25 -2.55
C ILE A 222 -1.54 12.07 -3.43
N GLY A 223 -0.37 12.47 -2.92
CA GLY A 223 0.59 13.30 -3.64
C GLY A 223 0.23 14.78 -3.72
N ASP A 224 -0.59 15.28 -2.79
CA ASP A 224 -1.06 16.68 -2.80
C ASP A 224 -0.30 17.50 -1.76
N ILE A 225 0.74 18.20 -2.22
CA ILE A 225 1.53 19.09 -1.36
C ILE A 225 0.76 20.35 -0.95
N ASN A 226 -0.22 20.80 -1.74
CA ASN A 226 -0.97 22.01 -1.41
C ASN A 226 -1.90 21.73 -0.23
N GLU A 227 -2.57 20.58 -0.24
CA GLU A 227 -3.38 20.11 0.90
C GLU A 227 -2.52 19.98 2.16
N GLY A 228 -1.32 19.40 2.03
CA GLY A 228 -0.38 19.29 3.16
C GLY A 228 0.04 20.64 3.72
N LEU A 229 0.37 21.62 2.87
CA LEU A 229 0.73 22.97 3.30
C LEU A 229 -0.45 23.73 3.93
N LEU A 230 -1.67 23.55 3.41
CA LEU A 230 -2.89 24.12 4.01
C LEU A 230 -3.12 23.58 5.44
N HIS A 231 -2.95 22.28 5.63
CA HIS A 231 -3.04 21.68 6.96
C HIS A 231 -1.94 22.19 7.90
N PHE A 232 -0.70 22.32 7.43
CA PHE A 232 0.37 22.92 8.23
C PHE A 232 0.06 24.36 8.65
N GLU A 233 -0.49 25.17 7.74
CA GLU A 233 -0.91 26.54 8.05
C GLU A 233 -2.02 26.55 9.13
N SER A 234 -2.99 25.64 9.01
CA SER A 234 -4.10 25.53 9.97
C SER A 234 -3.63 25.21 11.40
N MET A 235 -2.48 24.53 11.57
CA MET A 235 -1.96 24.18 12.91
C MET A 235 -1.80 25.42 13.79
N TYR A 236 -1.14 26.45 13.30
CA TYR A 236 -0.90 27.67 14.08
C TYR A 236 -2.01 28.71 13.90
N ARG A 237 -2.66 28.78 12.73
CA ARG A 237 -3.69 29.78 12.43
C ARG A 237 -5.03 29.44 13.07
N ASP A 238 -5.49 28.21 12.92
CA ASP A 238 -6.85 27.80 13.27
C ASP A 238 -6.89 27.09 14.64
N TYR A 239 -5.82 26.38 15.00
CA TYR A 239 -5.71 25.65 16.26
C TYR A 239 -4.74 26.26 17.29
N GLY A 240 -4.07 27.37 16.94
CA GLY A 240 -3.19 28.11 17.86
C GLY A 240 -2.00 27.30 18.37
N MET A 241 -1.54 26.30 17.61
CA MET A 241 -0.46 25.41 18.01
C MET A 241 0.90 26.11 17.89
N VAL A 242 1.74 25.93 18.89
CA VAL A 242 3.15 26.36 18.83
C VAL A 242 3.94 25.31 18.04
N LEU A 243 4.44 25.71 16.88
CA LEU A 243 5.23 24.84 16.01
C LEU A 243 6.59 24.51 16.64
N SER A 244 6.95 23.24 16.66
CA SER A 244 8.27 22.73 17.05
C SER A 244 9.07 22.27 15.84
N MET A 245 10.38 22.06 15.99
CA MET A 245 11.23 21.53 14.91
C MET A 245 10.71 20.23 14.30
N GLU A 246 10.12 19.36 15.12
CA GLU A 246 9.45 18.14 14.66
C GLU A 246 8.33 18.42 13.64
N ASP A 247 7.54 19.49 13.82
CA ASP A 247 6.46 19.85 12.89
C ASP A 247 7.04 20.25 11.52
N TYR A 248 8.15 20.99 11.51
CA TYR A 248 8.85 21.34 10.27
C TYR A 248 9.47 20.11 9.59
N VAL A 249 10.03 19.16 10.35
CA VAL A 249 10.54 17.90 9.80
C VAL A 249 9.40 17.12 9.12
N ASN A 250 8.21 17.04 9.73
CA ASN A 250 7.06 16.34 9.14
C ASN A 250 6.60 16.97 7.82
N VAL A 251 6.62 18.31 7.70
CA VAL A 251 6.28 19.00 6.44
C VAL A 251 7.33 18.74 5.37
N ILE A 252 8.62 18.83 5.73
CA ILE A 252 9.72 18.51 4.81
C ILE A 252 9.65 17.05 4.35
N GLU A 253 9.39 16.12 5.27
CA GLU A 253 9.19 14.70 4.94
C GLU A 253 8.03 14.55 3.95
N MET A 254 6.91 15.24 4.18
CA MET A 254 5.75 15.22 3.29
C MET A 254 6.09 15.75 1.88
N LEU A 255 6.68 16.94 1.78
CA LEU A 255 7.06 17.54 0.49
C LEU A 255 8.04 16.65 -0.28
N ALA A 256 9.09 16.21 0.40
CA ALA A 256 10.11 15.37 -0.19
C ALA A 256 9.56 13.98 -0.54
N ALA A 257 8.71 13.36 0.28
CA ALA A 257 8.07 12.08 -0.01
C ALA A 257 7.11 12.17 -1.21
N CYS A 258 6.47 13.33 -1.41
CA CYS A 258 5.76 13.69 -2.63
C CYS A 258 6.69 13.99 -3.83
N GLY A 259 8.00 13.81 -3.72
CA GLY A 259 8.95 14.03 -4.82
C GLY A 259 9.12 15.50 -5.23
N HIS A 260 8.61 16.43 -4.41
CA HIS A 260 8.73 17.88 -4.57
C HIS A 260 9.96 18.37 -3.76
N LEU A 261 11.15 17.92 -4.17
CA LEU A 261 12.39 18.21 -3.45
C LEU A 261 12.80 19.68 -3.56
N ASP A 262 12.51 20.33 -4.69
CA ASP A 262 12.80 21.75 -4.86
C ASP A 262 11.93 22.57 -3.90
N GLU A 263 10.63 22.25 -3.80
CA GLU A 263 9.71 22.88 -2.86
C GLU A 263 10.08 22.56 -1.40
N ALA A 264 10.59 21.37 -1.11
CA ALA A 264 11.12 21.03 0.20
C ALA A 264 12.34 21.90 0.55
N LEU A 265 13.28 22.09 -0.39
CA LEU A 265 14.47 22.92 -0.15
C LEU A 265 14.10 24.40 -0.02
N ASP A 266 13.21 24.91 -0.88
CA ASP A 266 12.65 26.26 -0.78
C ASP A 266 11.99 26.48 0.59
N PHE A 267 11.31 25.46 1.13
CA PHE A 267 10.72 25.52 2.46
C PHE A 267 11.80 25.64 3.55
N VAL A 268 12.88 24.83 3.49
CA VAL A 268 14.00 24.93 4.43
C VAL A 268 14.63 26.33 4.40
N GLU A 269 14.84 26.90 3.20
CA GLU A 269 15.43 28.24 3.05
C GLU A 269 14.56 29.36 3.62
N ARG A 270 13.24 29.19 3.64
CA ARG A 270 12.28 30.16 4.19
C ARG A 270 12.09 30.04 5.70
N MET A 271 12.60 28.98 6.32
CA MET A 271 12.48 28.81 7.77
C MET A 271 13.22 29.91 8.52
N THR A 272 12.59 30.44 9.57
CA THR A 272 13.20 31.43 10.47
C THR A 272 14.03 30.80 11.59
N VAL A 273 14.02 29.46 11.67
CA VAL A 273 14.73 28.66 12.67
C VAL A 273 15.77 27.80 11.96
N GLU A 274 16.94 27.62 12.58
CA GLU A 274 18.01 26.80 12.04
C GLU A 274 17.56 25.34 11.86
N PRO A 275 17.74 24.74 10.67
CA PRO A 275 17.35 23.35 10.41
C PRO A 275 18.10 22.37 11.30
N SER A 276 17.37 21.42 11.89
CA SER A 276 17.96 20.38 12.74
C SER A 276 18.73 19.34 11.90
N VAL A 277 19.67 18.64 12.53
CA VAL A 277 20.38 17.53 11.86
C VAL A 277 19.40 16.46 11.36
N GLU A 278 18.34 16.19 12.12
CA GLU A 278 17.26 15.26 11.77
C GLU A 278 16.53 15.64 10.46
N MET A 279 16.35 16.95 10.20
CA MET A 279 15.75 17.41 8.95
C MET A 279 16.62 17.04 7.75
N TRP A 280 17.92 17.24 7.86
CA TRP A 280 18.87 16.86 6.82
C TRP A 280 18.96 15.34 6.65
N GLU A 281 18.90 14.57 7.75
CA GLU A 281 18.82 13.10 7.69
C GLU A 281 17.58 12.61 6.93
N THR A 282 16.43 13.26 7.16
CA THR A 282 15.17 12.95 6.49
C THR A 282 15.27 13.22 4.99
N LEU A 283 15.77 14.40 4.58
CA LEU A 283 16.00 14.74 3.18
C LEU A 283 17.00 13.80 2.50
N MET A 284 18.11 13.47 3.17
CA MET A 284 19.11 12.52 2.68
C MET A 284 18.49 11.15 2.38
N ASN A 285 17.75 10.58 3.35
CA ASN A 285 17.14 9.27 3.21
C ASN A 285 16.09 9.25 2.09
N LEU A 286 15.25 10.29 2.00
CA LEU A 286 14.24 10.39 0.94
C LEU A 286 14.87 10.57 -0.44
N CYS A 287 15.93 11.39 -0.57
CA CYS A 287 16.69 11.53 -1.81
C CYS A 287 17.24 10.19 -2.30
N TRP A 288 17.90 9.41 -1.42
CA TRP A 288 18.42 8.09 -1.79
C TRP A 288 17.32 7.09 -2.16
N VAL A 289 16.21 7.04 -1.41
CA VAL A 289 15.06 6.17 -1.70
C VAL A 289 14.45 6.49 -3.07
N GLN A 290 14.42 7.78 -3.44
CA GLN A 290 13.82 8.25 -4.68
C GLN A 290 14.78 8.26 -5.88
N GLY A 291 16.08 8.15 -5.65
CA GLY A 291 17.12 8.07 -6.69
C GLY A 291 17.83 9.40 -6.99
N TYR A 292 17.62 10.44 -6.19
CA TYR A 292 18.36 11.71 -6.25
C TYR A 292 19.71 11.56 -5.52
N LEU A 293 20.56 10.68 -6.02
CA LEU A 293 21.77 10.21 -5.32
C LEU A 293 22.73 11.35 -4.99
N GLU A 294 23.01 12.25 -5.94
CA GLU A 294 23.93 13.37 -5.75
C GLU A 294 23.46 14.34 -4.66
N LEU A 295 22.16 14.62 -4.58
CA LEU A 295 21.60 15.46 -3.52
C LEU A 295 21.66 14.74 -2.17
N GLY A 296 21.34 13.44 -2.14
CA GLY A 296 21.50 12.62 -0.93
C GLY A 296 22.94 12.63 -0.40
N ASP A 297 23.93 12.48 -1.28
CA ASP A 297 25.35 12.49 -0.90
C ASP A 297 25.79 13.85 -0.37
N ARG A 298 25.29 14.96 -0.95
CA ARG A 298 25.53 16.31 -0.42
C ARG A 298 24.94 16.49 0.99
N PHE A 299 23.74 15.99 1.26
CA PHE A 299 23.17 16.02 2.60
C PHE A 299 23.95 15.14 3.57
N ALA A 300 24.44 13.98 3.15
CA ALA A 300 25.33 13.15 3.97
C ALA A 300 26.62 13.87 4.36
N GLU A 301 27.23 14.61 3.43
CA GLU A 301 28.40 15.45 3.74
C GLU A 301 28.07 16.59 4.71
N LEU A 302 26.90 17.20 4.59
CA LEU A 302 26.42 18.22 5.51
C LEU A 302 26.21 17.64 6.92
N ILE A 303 25.54 16.49 7.03
CA ILE A 303 25.32 15.80 8.30
C ILE A 303 26.66 15.43 8.95
N LYS A 304 27.65 14.94 8.19
CA LYS A 304 29.00 14.66 8.72
C LYS A 304 29.67 15.89 9.33
N LYS A 305 29.45 17.07 8.75
CA LYS A 305 30.00 18.34 9.27
C LYS A 305 29.26 18.82 10.52
N LEU A 306 27.94 18.61 10.58
CA LEU A 306 27.11 19.01 11.72
C LEU A 306 27.23 18.04 12.91
N ASP A 307 27.11 16.74 12.66
CA ASP A 307 27.23 15.67 13.65
C ASP A 307 27.61 14.34 12.97
N ALA A 308 28.91 14.01 12.98
CA ALA A 308 29.42 12.78 12.40
C ALA A 308 28.90 11.50 13.09
N SER A 309 28.41 11.57 14.33
CA SER A 309 27.94 10.40 15.09
C SER A 309 26.63 9.84 14.55
N ARG A 310 25.85 10.68 13.85
CA ARG A 310 24.59 10.33 13.18
C ARG A 310 24.78 9.43 11.96
N MET A 311 26.00 9.34 11.42
CA MET A 311 26.28 8.59 10.21
C MET A 311 26.58 7.12 10.50
N SER A 312 25.64 6.23 10.18
CA SER A 312 25.85 4.78 10.26
C SER A 312 26.81 4.27 9.18
N LYS A 313 27.23 3.00 9.27
CA LYS A 313 28.04 2.35 8.22
C LYS A 313 27.30 2.31 6.88
N GLU A 314 26.00 2.09 6.92
CA GLU A 314 25.09 2.05 5.77
C GLU A 314 24.92 3.45 5.17
N SER A 315 24.64 4.47 5.99
CA SER A 315 24.53 5.86 5.51
C SER A 315 25.85 6.35 4.93
N ASN A 316 26.99 5.97 5.51
CA ASN A 316 28.31 6.27 4.95
C ASN A 316 28.56 5.64 3.57
N ALA A 317 27.82 4.57 3.23
CA ALA A 317 27.86 3.90 1.94
C ALA A 317 26.78 4.41 0.95
N GLY A 318 26.05 5.47 1.28
CA GLY A 318 24.98 6.00 0.44
C GLY A 318 23.67 5.19 0.49
N LEU A 319 23.47 4.42 1.57
CA LEU A 319 22.34 3.51 1.72
C LEU A 319 21.47 3.91 2.92
N VAL A 320 20.16 3.76 2.76
CA VAL A 320 19.22 3.87 3.88
C VAL A 320 19.26 2.57 4.69
N ALA A 321 19.54 2.68 5.99
CA ALA A 321 19.52 1.54 6.89
C ALA A 321 18.12 0.90 6.92
N ALA A 322 18.05 -0.41 6.71
CA ALA A 322 16.80 -1.14 6.85
C ALA A 322 16.39 -1.17 8.33
N LYS A 323 15.12 -0.89 8.63
CA LYS A 323 14.60 -1.07 9.99
C LYS A 323 14.58 -2.56 10.32
N ALA A 324 15.02 -2.92 11.53
CA ALA A 324 15.02 -4.31 11.99
C ALA A 324 13.61 -4.93 11.90
N SER A 325 12.57 -4.14 12.18
CA SER A 325 11.15 -4.50 12.03
C SER A 325 10.80 -4.94 10.61
N ASP A 326 11.28 -4.21 9.60
CA ASP A 326 10.96 -4.49 8.20
C ASP A 326 11.61 -5.81 7.77
N SER A 327 12.84 -6.06 8.23
CA SER A 327 13.55 -7.32 7.98
C SER A 327 12.88 -8.53 8.65
N ALA A 328 12.34 -8.36 9.85
CA ALA A 328 11.62 -9.40 10.57
C ALA A 328 10.27 -9.71 9.91
N MET A 329 9.53 -8.67 9.53
CA MET A 329 8.25 -8.81 8.83
C MET A 329 8.42 -9.49 7.47
N GLU A 330 9.48 -9.17 6.72
CA GLU A 330 9.74 -9.84 5.43
C GLU A 330 10.03 -11.34 5.62
N LYS A 331 10.81 -11.71 6.65
CA LYS A 331 11.05 -13.14 7.00
C LYS A 331 9.76 -13.87 7.37
N LEU A 332 8.87 -13.24 8.13
CA LEU A 332 7.57 -13.83 8.50
C LEU A 332 6.69 -14.05 7.27
N LYS A 333 6.65 -13.08 6.35
CA LYS A 333 5.95 -13.21 5.06
C LYS A 333 6.52 -14.33 4.21
N GLU A 334 7.84 -14.48 4.15
CA GLU A 334 8.52 -15.59 3.45
C GLU A 334 8.21 -16.96 4.07
N LEU A 335 8.23 -17.06 5.41
CA LEU A 335 7.86 -18.27 6.17
C LEU A 335 6.42 -18.70 5.89
N ARG A 336 5.46 -17.78 6.00
CA ARG A 336 4.04 -18.03 5.68
C ARG A 336 3.86 -18.46 4.23
N TYR A 337 4.57 -17.80 3.32
CA TYR A 337 4.54 -18.14 1.91
C TYR A 337 5.03 -19.58 1.64
N CYS A 338 6.14 -19.99 2.25
CA CYS A 338 6.66 -21.35 2.12
C CYS A 338 5.68 -22.41 2.64
N GLN A 339 4.84 -22.08 3.63
CA GLN A 339 3.77 -22.96 4.12
C GLN A 339 2.62 -23.07 3.11
N MET A 340 2.13 -21.94 2.60
CA MET A 340 1.02 -21.94 1.64
C MET A 340 1.32 -22.78 0.38
N ILE A 341 2.57 -22.81 -0.07
CA ILE A 341 3.01 -23.65 -1.20
C ILE A 341 2.95 -25.14 -0.85
N ARG A 342 3.29 -25.51 0.39
CA ARG A 342 3.25 -26.92 0.84
C ARG A 342 1.80 -27.42 0.97
N ASP A 343 0.91 -26.57 1.47
CA ASP A 343 -0.48 -26.96 1.76
C ASP A 343 -1.36 -27.04 0.50
N ASP A 344 -1.09 -26.21 -0.51
CA ASP A 344 -1.81 -26.24 -1.79
C ASP A 344 -0.86 -25.94 -2.97
N PRO A 345 -0.36 -26.97 -3.67
CA PRO A 345 0.50 -26.80 -4.83
C PRO A 345 -0.13 -25.98 -5.96
N LYS A 346 -1.47 -25.87 -6.04
CA LYS A 346 -2.16 -25.04 -7.04
C LYS A 346 -2.06 -23.55 -6.74
N LYS A 347 -1.73 -23.15 -5.50
CA LYS A 347 -1.36 -21.77 -5.15
C LYS A 347 0.06 -21.41 -5.57
N ARG A 348 0.71 -22.21 -6.42
CA ARG A 348 2.05 -21.96 -6.94
C ARG A 348 2.16 -20.55 -7.50
N MET A 349 3.17 -19.85 -7.05
CA MET A 349 3.55 -18.56 -7.59
C MET A 349 4.25 -18.78 -8.93
N HIS A 350 3.78 -18.09 -9.96
CA HIS A 350 4.40 -18.12 -11.27
C HIS A 350 5.41 -16.96 -11.36
N GLU A 351 6.69 -17.26 -11.48
CA GLU A 351 7.72 -16.26 -11.77
C GLU A 351 7.67 -15.96 -13.26
N PHE A 352 7.46 -14.69 -13.63
CA PHE A 352 7.59 -14.24 -15.00
C PHE A 352 8.83 -13.38 -15.15
N ARG A 353 9.66 -13.71 -16.14
CA ARG A 353 10.77 -12.85 -16.54
C ARG A 353 10.33 -11.93 -17.69
N ALA A 354 11.00 -10.79 -17.84
CA ALA A 354 10.73 -9.94 -18.99
C ALA A 354 11.05 -10.70 -20.29
N GLY A 355 10.09 -10.75 -21.21
CA GLY A 355 10.20 -11.54 -22.44
C GLY A 355 9.95 -13.05 -22.27
N ASP A 356 9.44 -13.49 -21.12
CA ASP A 356 9.13 -14.90 -20.90
C ASP A 356 7.90 -15.34 -21.73
N THR A 357 8.16 -16.07 -22.81
CA THR A 357 7.13 -16.61 -23.72
C THR A 357 6.80 -18.07 -23.46
N SER A 358 7.33 -18.67 -22.38
CA SER A 358 7.12 -20.09 -22.05
C SER A 358 5.64 -20.46 -21.85
N HIS A 359 4.80 -19.48 -21.50
CA HIS A 359 3.37 -19.64 -21.34
C HIS A 359 2.60 -19.15 -22.57
N LEU A 360 2.56 -19.94 -23.65
CA LEU A 360 1.90 -19.59 -24.93
C LEU A 360 0.43 -19.15 -24.77
N GLY A 361 -0.33 -19.78 -23.86
CA GLY A 361 -1.69 -19.38 -23.54
C GLY A 361 -1.77 -17.95 -22.96
N THR A 362 -0.82 -17.60 -22.09
CA THR A 362 -0.68 -16.25 -21.54
C THR A 362 -0.38 -15.21 -22.63
N VAL A 363 0.55 -15.52 -23.53
CA VAL A 363 0.98 -14.63 -24.62
C VAL A 363 -0.18 -14.31 -25.56
N SER A 364 -0.92 -15.34 -26.00
CA SER A 364 -2.05 -15.18 -26.92
C SER A 364 -3.21 -14.36 -26.31
N ALA A 365 -3.59 -14.66 -25.08
CA ALA A 365 -4.61 -13.88 -24.37
C ALA A 365 -4.19 -12.42 -24.16
N PHE A 366 -2.91 -12.16 -23.91
CA PHE A 366 -2.43 -10.80 -23.72
C PHE A 366 -2.35 -10.02 -25.04
N ARG A 367 -2.02 -10.67 -26.16
CA ARG A 367 -2.16 -10.07 -27.50
C ARG A 367 -3.63 -9.71 -27.80
N SER A 368 -4.58 -10.57 -27.42
CA SER A 368 -6.01 -10.25 -27.54
C SER A 368 -6.42 -9.04 -26.68
N LEU A 369 -5.92 -8.97 -25.44
CA LEU A 369 -6.10 -7.80 -24.59
C LEU A 369 -5.46 -6.54 -25.20
N LYS A 370 -4.30 -6.64 -25.87
CA LYS A 370 -3.67 -5.50 -26.57
C LYS A 370 -4.64 -4.88 -27.57
N VAL A 371 -5.29 -5.69 -28.41
CA VAL A 371 -6.25 -5.20 -29.41
C VAL A 371 -7.38 -4.42 -28.74
N GLN A 372 -8.00 -5.00 -27.70
CA GLN A 372 -9.09 -4.34 -26.97
C GLN A 372 -8.63 -3.05 -26.28
N MET A 373 -7.39 -3.01 -25.76
CA MET A 373 -6.82 -1.80 -25.16
C MET A 373 -6.65 -0.70 -26.21
N LEU A 374 -6.15 -1.03 -27.40
CA LEU A 374 -6.00 -0.08 -28.50
C LEU A 374 -7.35 0.48 -28.95
N ASP A 375 -8.38 -0.37 -29.07
CA ASP A 375 -9.73 0.03 -29.47
C ASP A 375 -10.37 1.04 -28.51
N ILE A 376 -10.02 1.00 -27.22
CA ILE A 376 -10.49 1.96 -26.22
C ILE A 376 -9.53 3.15 -26.00
N GLY A 377 -8.53 3.32 -26.88
CA GLY A 377 -7.64 4.49 -26.89
C GLY A 377 -6.38 4.36 -26.04
N PHE A 378 -5.94 3.15 -25.69
CA PHE A 378 -4.62 2.94 -25.09
C PHE A 378 -3.51 3.31 -26.09
N VAL A 379 -2.52 4.06 -25.62
CA VAL A 379 -1.31 4.38 -26.40
C VAL A 379 -0.10 3.80 -25.67
N PRO A 380 0.60 2.80 -26.27
CA PRO A 380 1.85 2.28 -25.72
C PRO A 380 2.87 3.40 -25.53
N ALA A 381 3.46 3.53 -24.34
CA ALA A 381 4.40 4.61 -24.07
C ALA A 381 5.83 4.21 -24.48
N THR A 382 6.09 4.03 -25.79
CA THR A 382 7.36 3.53 -26.35
C THR A 382 8.59 4.31 -25.89
N ARG A 383 8.44 5.59 -25.52
CA ARG A 383 9.47 6.44 -24.89
C ARG A 383 10.13 5.85 -23.63
N VAL A 384 9.49 4.89 -22.94
CA VAL A 384 10.09 4.20 -21.77
C VAL A 384 10.87 2.94 -22.15
N CYS A 385 10.96 2.61 -23.44
CA CYS A 385 11.82 1.58 -23.99
C CYS A 385 13.08 2.25 -24.55
N PHE A 386 14.19 2.14 -23.83
CA PHE A 386 15.47 2.78 -24.20
C PHE A 386 16.28 1.99 -25.24
N VAL A 387 15.73 0.88 -25.74
CA VAL A 387 16.39 0.04 -26.75
C VAL A 387 16.20 0.66 -28.13
N THR A 388 17.28 0.79 -28.90
CA THR A 388 17.27 1.29 -30.28
C THR A 388 16.78 0.21 -31.24
N VAL A 389 15.46 0.01 -31.25
CA VAL A 389 14.74 -0.88 -32.18
C VAL A 389 13.56 -0.13 -32.82
N GLU A 390 12.95 -0.72 -33.84
CA GLU A 390 11.74 -0.20 -34.48
C GLU A 390 10.60 -0.03 -33.48
N GLU A 391 9.68 0.90 -33.73
CA GLU A 391 8.58 1.20 -32.80
C GLU A 391 7.68 -0.02 -32.53
N GLU A 392 7.42 -0.86 -33.55
CA GLU A 392 6.66 -2.11 -33.37
C GLU A 392 7.32 -3.07 -32.39
N GLU A 393 8.66 -3.19 -32.45
CA GLU A 393 9.43 -4.04 -31.54
C GLU A 393 9.48 -3.45 -30.12
N LYS A 394 9.54 -2.11 -29.98
CA LYS A 394 9.40 -1.46 -28.67
C LYS A 394 8.05 -1.77 -28.04
N GLU A 395 6.96 -1.69 -28.81
CA GLU A 395 5.63 -2.04 -28.32
C GLU A 395 5.54 -3.50 -27.87
N GLU A 396 6.12 -4.42 -28.63
CA GLU A 396 6.11 -5.85 -28.29
C GLU A 396 6.92 -6.11 -27.00
N GLN A 397 8.08 -5.47 -26.83
CA GLN A 397 8.85 -5.55 -25.58
C GLN A 397 8.10 -4.96 -24.38
N LEU A 398 7.37 -3.85 -24.57
CA LEU A 398 6.52 -3.28 -23.53
C LEU A 398 5.36 -4.20 -23.16
N LEU A 399 4.78 -4.90 -24.15
CA LEU A 399 3.69 -5.84 -23.95
C LEU A 399 4.11 -7.04 -23.09
N PHE A 400 5.33 -7.54 -23.27
CA PHE A 400 5.83 -8.73 -22.56
C PHE A 400 6.71 -8.43 -21.35
N ARG A 401 6.48 -7.30 -20.68
CA ARG A 401 7.04 -7.06 -19.34
C ARG A 401 6.46 -8.05 -18.33
N SER A 402 7.28 -8.48 -17.38
CA SER A 402 6.94 -9.54 -16.42
C SER A 402 5.64 -9.28 -15.64
N ASN A 403 5.38 -8.02 -15.29
CA ASN A 403 4.16 -7.60 -14.61
C ASN A 403 2.89 -7.77 -15.45
N LYS A 404 2.96 -7.42 -16.73
CA LYS A 404 1.88 -7.61 -17.68
C LYS A 404 1.60 -9.10 -17.92
N LEU A 405 2.66 -9.90 -18.11
CA LEU A 405 2.56 -11.35 -18.24
C LEU A 405 1.94 -12.02 -17.00
N ALA A 406 2.34 -11.59 -15.80
CA ALA A 406 1.75 -12.09 -14.56
C ALA A 406 0.24 -11.83 -14.48
N PHE A 407 -0.19 -10.62 -14.82
CA PHE A 407 -1.61 -10.30 -14.84
C PHE A 407 -2.35 -11.08 -15.92
N ALA A 408 -1.79 -11.17 -17.13
CA ALA A 408 -2.37 -11.97 -18.21
C ALA A 408 -2.60 -13.42 -17.77
N HIS A 409 -1.59 -14.02 -17.14
CA HIS A 409 -1.68 -15.38 -16.65
C HIS A 409 -2.72 -15.50 -15.52
N ALA A 410 -2.74 -14.54 -14.60
CA ALA A 410 -3.71 -14.52 -13.52
C ALA A 410 -5.15 -14.36 -14.03
N ILE A 411 -5.38 -13.61 -15.11
CA ILE A 411 -6.70 -13.43 -15.74
C ILE A 411 -7.21 -14.74 -16.33
N ILE A 412 -6.35 -15.49 -17.03
CA ILE A 412 -6.72 -16.75 -17.70
C ILE A 412 -7.02 -17.86 -16.69
N ASN A 413 -6.26 -17.89 -15.59
CA ASN A 413 -6.35 -18.95 -14.59
C ASN A 413 -7.24 -18.58 -13.39
N SER A 414 -8.09 -17.57 -13.52
CA SER A 414 -9.03 -17.18 -12.46
C SER A 414 -10.43 -16.95 -13.00
N GLU A 415 -11.42 -17.23 -12.14
CA GLU A 415 -12.84 -16.95 -12.41
C GLU A 415 -13.06 -15.50 -12.83
N ALA A 416 -14.03 -15.28 -13.72
CA ALA A 416 -14.38 -13.95 -14.21
C ALA A 416 -14.65 -12.98 -13.05
N ARG A 417 -14.22 -11.72 -13.21
CA ARG A 417 -14.39 -10.62 -12.23
C ARG A 417 -13.71 -10.81 -10.86
N ARG A 418 -13.06 -11.95 -10.59
CA ARG A 418 -12.26 -12.15 -9.37
C ARG A 418 -11.15 -11.08 -9.24
N PRO A 419 -10.96 -10.45 -8.06
CA PRO A 419 -9.87 -9.52 -7.81
C PRO A 419 -8.50 -10.18 -7.98
N LEU A 420 -7.54 -9.45 -8.53
CA LEU A 420 -6.20 -9.96 -8.80
C LEU A 420 -5.13 -9.10 -8.14
N THR A 421 -4.19 -9.74 -7.44
CA THR A 421 -3.06 -9.07 -6.80
C THR A 421 -1.74 -9.53 -7.41
N VAL A 422 -0.97 -8.56 -7.93
CA VAL A 422 0.40 -8.75 -8.41
C VAL A 422 1.35 -7.91 -7.59
N LEU A 423 2.41 -8.55 -7.11
CA LEU A 423 3.48 -7.90 -6.38
C LEU A 423 4.71 -7.85 -7.27
N GLN A 424 5.32 -6.69 -7.46
CA GLN A 424 6.57 -6.54 -8.18
C GLN A 424 7.59 -5.78 -7.32
N ASN A 425 8.87 -6.11 -7.51
CA ASN A 425 9.97 -5.46 -6.80
C ASN A 425 10.51 -4.19 -7.48
N MET A 426 9.88 -3.75 -8.57
CA MET A 426 10.25 -2.56 -9.34
C MET A 426 9.13 -1.52 -9.26
N ARG A 427 9.47 -0.23 -9.42
CA ARG A 427 8.47 0.84 -9.56
C ARG A 427 7.69 0.63 -10.85
N THR A 428 6.37 0.82 -10.83
CA THR A 428 5.56 0.69 -12.04
C THR A 428 5.96 1.80 -13.03
N CYS A 429 6.20 1.45 -14.30
CA CYS A 429 6.39 2.46 -15.35
C CYS A 429 5.04 2.98 -15.86
N ILE A 430 5.01 4.17 -16.48
CA ILE A 430 3.78 4.77 -17.04
C ILE A 430 3.00 3.84 -17.97
N ASP A 431 3.71 3.10 -18.81
CA ASP A 431 3.11 2.12 -19.73
C ASP A 431 2.40 0.97 -18.98
N GLY A 432 3.09 0.39 -17.99
CA GLY A 432 2.53 -0.63 -17.11
C GLY A 432 1.34 -0.12 -16.31
N HIS A 433 1.43 1.08 -15.75
CA HIS A 433 0.36 1.72 -14.98
C HIS A 433 -0.91 1.89 -15.85
N ASN A 434 -0.75 2.47 -17.03
CA ASN A 434 -1.84 2.66 -17.98
C ASN A 434 -2.41 1.32 -18.46
N THR A 435 -1.55 0.33 -18.70
CA THR A 435 -2.00 -1.02 -19.06
C THR A 435 -2.93 -1.60 -18.00
N PHE A 436 -2.60 -1.48 -16.70
CA PHE A 436 -3.45 -2.02 -15.64
C PHE A 436 -4.76 -1.23 -15.46
N LYS A 437 -4.75 0.08 -15.68
CA LYS A 437 -6.01 0.85 -15.79
C LYS A 437 -6.89 0.25 -16.88
N MET A 438 -6.38 0.07 -18.09
CA MET A 438 -7.15 -0.47 -19.22
C MET A 438 -7.64 -1.89 -18.96
N ILE A 439 -6.81 -2.77 -18.41
CA ILE A 439 -7.21 -4.13 -18.04
C ILE A 439 -8.34 -4.10 -17.00
N SER A 440 -8.27 -3.24 -15.99
CA SER A 440 -9.33 -3.12 -14.99
C SER A 440 -10.66 -2.68 -15.60
N LEU A 441 -10.61 -1.83 -16.63
CA LEU A 441 -11.79 -1.36 -17.38
C LEU A 441 -12.37 -2.48 -18.24
N ILE A 442 -11.55 -3.12 -19.08
CA ILE A 442 -11.96 -4.18 -20.01
C ILE A 442 -12.50 -5.40 -19.25
N THR A 443 -11.74 -5.86 -18.25
CA THR A 443 -12.08 -7.07 -17.50
C THR A 443 -13.05 -6.81 -16.36
N GLY A 444 -13.33 -5.54 -16.00
CA GLY A 444 -14.09 -5.12 -14.81
C GLY A 444 -13.69 -5.84 -13.53
N ARG A 445 -12.41 -6.23 -13.42
CA ARG A 445 -11.80 -6.79 -12.22
C ARG A 445 -11.19 -5.66 -11.41
N ALA A 446 -11.27 -5.75 -10.10
CA ALA A 446 -10.41 -4.97 -9.22
C ALA A 446 -8.99 -5.55 -9.29
N LEU A 447 -8.00 -4.73 -9.64
CA LEU A 447 -6.60 -5.14 -9.70
C LEU A 447 -5.81 -4.42 -8.61
N ILE A 448 -4.95 -5.14 -7.91
CA ILE A 448 -4.06 -4.59 -6.90
C ILE A 448 -2.64 -4.85 -7.39
N GLN A 449 -1.88 -3.80 -7.65
CA GLN A 449 -0.46 -3.91 -7.94
C GLN A 449 0.34 -3.28 -6.81
N ARG A 450 1.27 -4.03 -6.21
CA ARG A 450 2.29 -3.44 -5.35
C ARG A 450 3.55 -3.24 -6.16
N ASP A 451 4.05 -2.01 -6.20
CA ASP A 451 5.37 -1.70 -6.74
C ASP A 451 6.38 -1.43 -5.61
N LYS A 452 7.59 -0.99 -5.94
CA LYS A 452 8.63 -0.70 -4.94
C LYS A 452 8.22 0.41 -3.94
N LYS A 453 7.34 1.33 -4.33
CA LYS A 453 6.96 2.51 -3.56
C LYS A 453 5.60 2.37 -2.89
N LYS A 454 4.57 1.88 -3.59
CA LYS A 454 3.19 1.86 -3.10
C LYS A 454 2.30 0.82 -3.76
N TYR A 455 1.07 0.77 -3.25
CA TYR A 455 -0.01 0.02 -3.87
C TYR A 455 -0.77 0.90 -4.86
N HIS A 456 -1.21 0.25 -5.92
CA HIS A 456 -2.05 0.78 -6.97
C HIS A 456 -3.31 -0.08 -7.02
N PHE A 457 -4.46 0.52 -6.72
CA PHE A 457 -5.74 -0.15 -6.81
C PHE A 457 -6.44 0.31 -8.08
N TYR A 458 -6.49 -0.57 -9.08
CA TYR A 458 -7.14 -0.30 -10.35
C TYR A 458 -8.58 -0.80 -10.32
N LYS A 459 -9.52 0.09 -10.59
CA LYS A 459 -10.94 -0.25 -10.72
C LYS A 459 -11.55 0.65 -11.78
N ASN A 460 -12.26 0.04 -12.73
CA ASN A 460 -13.00 0.75 -13.79
C ASN A 460 -12.15 1.79 -14.55
N GLY A 461 -10.89 1.48 -14.87
CA GLY A 461 -10.03 2.37 -15.66
C GLY A 461 -9.29 3.43 -14.84
N VAL A 462 -9.51 3.49 -13.52
CA VAL A 462 -8.89 4.47 -12.62
C VAL A 462 -7.98 3.75 -11.64
N CYS A 463 -6.84 4.35 -11.31
CA CYS A 463 -5.98 3.90 -10.23
C CYS A 463 -6.20 4.79 -9.00
N SER A 464 -6.16 4.21 -7.81
CA SER A 464 -6.20 4.94 -6.53
C SER A 464 -5.13 6.03 -6.41
N CYS A 465 -4.01 5.91 -7.14
CA CYS A 465 -2.94 6.90 -7.11
C CYS A 465 -3.18 8.14 -8.00
N LYS A 466 -4.29 8.20 -8.75
CA LYS A 466 -4.65 9.32 -9.66
C LYS A 466 -3.54 9.75 -10.63
N ASP A 467 -2.80 8.76 -11.12
CA ASP A 467 -1.66 8.92 -12.03
C ASP A 467 -0.43 9.62 -11.44
N TYR A 468 -0.34 9.63 -10.11
CA TYR A 468 0.81 10.13 -9.37
C TYR A 468 1.45 8.96 -8.61
N TRP A 469 2.70 8.58 -8.88
CA TRP A 469 3.42 7.49 -8.16
C TRP A 469 4.93 7.51 -8.40
#